data_AF-A0A0R3E7T3-F1
#
_entry.id   AF-A0A0R3E7T3-F1
#
_cell.length_a   1.000
_cell.length_b   1.000
_cell.length_c   1.000
_cell.angle_alpha   90.00
_cell.angle_beta   90.00
_cell.angle_gamma   90.00
#
_symmetry.space_group_name_H-M   'P 1'
#
loop_
_entity.id
_entity.type
_entity.pdbx_description
1 polymer ?
#
loop_
_entity_poly.entity_id
_entity_poly.type
_entity_poly.pdbx_seq_one_letter_code
_entity_poly.pdbx_strand_id
1 'polypeptide(L)'
;MRFAVAVMMSLGLAVAVPATAQADTLCREFNTMDDAGKLAAVQEAAAGGNAVAQISPKDAVALAVAMCRVRVGETVLQVLNSKV
;
A
#
# COMPACT_ATOMS: atom_id res chain seq x y z
N MET A 1 -37.86 -34.21 -0.75
CA MET A 1 -36.68 -33.66 -0.05
C MET A 1 -35.47 -33.88 -0.93
N ARG A 2 -35.00 -32.84 -1.62
CA ARG A 2 -33.98 -32.92 -2.66
C ARG A 2 -33.27 -31.56 -2.76
N PHE A 3 -32.01 -31.55 -2.35
CA PHE A 3 -30.92 -30.61 -2.69
C PHE A 3 -31.14 -29.13 -2.31
N ALA A 4 -30.15 -28.33 -1.94
CA ALA A 4 -28.79 -28.49 -1.45
C ALA A 4 -28.45 -27.06 -1.00
N VAL A 5 -27.97 -26.89 0.23
CA VAL A 5 -27.45 -25.62 0.73
C VAL A 5 -26.16 -25.32 -0.03
N ALA A 6 -26.11 -24.19 -0.74
CA ALA A 6 -24.86 -23.59 -1.19
C ALA A 6 -25.04 -22.07 -1.31
N VAL A 7 -24.98 -21.43 -0.15
CA VAL A 7 -24.29 -20.16 0.13
C VAL A 7 -23.84 -19.41 -1.14
N MET A 8 -24.66 -18.46 -1.61
CA MET A 8 -24.18 -17.36 -2.44
C MET A 8 -23.30 -16.46 -1.55
N MET A 9 -22.06 -16.88 -1.35
CA MET A 9 -20.99 -16.03 -0.84
C MET A 9 -20.72 -14.97 -1.91
N SER A 10 -21.31 -13.78 -1.69
CA SER A 10 -20.62 -12.50 -1.80
C SER A 10 -19.57 -12.38 -2.91
N LEU A 11 -20.02 -12.27 -4.17
CA LEU A 11 -19.23 -11.61 -5.22
C LEU A 11 -19.45 -10.09 -5.14
N GLY A 12 -19.00 -9.50 -4.03
CA GLY A 12 -18.83 -8.06 -3.92
C GLY A 12 -17.49 -7.68 -4.53
N LEU A 13 -17.47 -7.47 -5.84
CA LEU A 13 -16.48 -6.69 -6.60
C LEU A 13 -15.09 -6.61 -5.94
N ALA A 14 -14.29 -7.66 -6.10
CA ALA A 14 -12.85 -7.49 -6.11
C ALA A 14 -12.53 -6.65 -7.35
N VAL A 15 -12.57 -5.32 -7.20
CA VAL A 15 -11.92 -4.42 -8.14
C VAL A 15 -10.46 -4.85 -8.08
N ALA A 16 -10.05 -5.65 -9.07
CA ALA A 16 -8.65 -5.85 -9.38
C ALA A 16 -8.14 -4.49 -9.83
N VAL A 17 -7.83 -3.62 -8.87
CA VAL A 17 -6.98 -2.47 -9.09
C VAL A 17 -5.69 -3.09 -9.60
N PRO A 18 -5.29 -2.86 -10.86
CA PRO A 18 -4.03 -3.38 -11.32
C PRO A 18 -2.98 -2.93 -10.31
N ALA A 19 -2.16 -3.87 -9.85
CA ALA A 19 -0.96 -3.59 -9.09
C ALA A 19 -0.04 -2.77 -10.02
N THR A 20 -0.35 -1.49 -10.20
CA THR A 20 0.64 -0.54 -10.65
C THR A 20 1.64 -0.51 -9.52
N ALA A 21 2.90 -0.82 -9.82
CA ALA A 21 4.03 -0.84 -8.88
C ALA A 21 4.22 0.54 -8.22
N GLN A 22 3.30 0.90 -7.32
CA GLN A 22 3.27 2.15 -6.58
C GLN A 22 4.35 2.13 -5.49
N ALA A 23 4.80 0.96 -5.05
CA ALA A 23 5.94 0.81 -4.15
C ALA A 23 7.26 1.31 -4.77
N ASP A 24 7.42 1.19 -6.09
CA ASP A 24 8.57 1.75 -6.85
C ASP A 24 8.42 3.24 -7.18
N THR A 25 7.33 3.89 -6.74
CA THR A 25 7.14 5.34 -6.91
C THR A 25 8.27 6.10 -6.23
N LEU A 26 8.82 7.10 -6.91
CA LEU A 26 9.81 7.98 -6.29
C LEU A 26 9.15 8.79 -5.17
N CYS A 27 9.88 9.01 -4.08
CA CYS A 27 9.40 9.80 -2.95
C CYS A 27 8.95 11.21 -3.35
N ARG A 28 9.55 11.82 -4.38
CA ARG A 28 9.08 13.10 -4.94
C ARG A 28 7.65 13.01 -5.49
N GLU A 29 7.31 11.91 -6.17
CA GLU A 29 6.00 11.69 -6.78
C GLU A 29 4.98 11.29 -5.72
N PHE A 30 5.38 10.41 -4.80
CA PHE A 30 4.58 10.03 -3.63
C PHE A 30 4.15 11.24 -2.79
N ASN A 31 5.03 12.23 -2.61
CA ASN A 31 4.69 13.44 -1.87
C ASN A 31 3.57 14.26 -2.55
N THR A 32 3.45 14.17 -3.88
CA THR A 32 2.42 14.87 -4.66
C THR A 32 1.10 14.11 -4.79
N MET A 33 1.06 12.83 -4.43
CA MET A 33 -0.14 12.01 -4.46
C MET A 33 -1.18 12.45 -3.41
N ASP A 34 -2.45 12.22 -3.71
CA ASP A 34 -3.53 12.28 -2.75
C ASP A 34 -3.43 11.15 -1.70
N ASP A 35 -4.22 11.24 -0.64
CA ASP A 35 -4.15 10.28 0.47
C ASP A 35 -4.49 8.84 0.05
N ALA A 36 -5.33 8.64 -0.96
CA ALA A 36 -5.66 7.30 -1.45
C ALA A 36 -4.49 6.71 -2.25
N GLY A 37 -3.83 7.52 -3.10
CA GLY A 37 -2.60 7.13 -3.80
C GLY A 37 -1.46 6.78 -2.83
N LYS A 38 -1.28 7.58 -1.77
CA LYS A 38 -0.28 7.30 -0.73
C LYS A 38 -0.58 6.01 0.03
N LEU A 39 -1.84 5.78 0.36
CA LEU A 39 -2.27 4.57 1.04
C LEU A 39 -2.02 3.33 0.19
N ALA A 40 -2.33 3.37 -1.10
CA ALA A 40 -2.11 2.26 -2.03
C ALA A 40 -0.61 1.88 -2.13
N ALA A 41 0.27 2.87 -2.30
CA ALA A 41 1.72 2.64 -2.37
C ALA A 41 2.29 1.98 -1.10
N VAL A 42 1.80 2.42 0.07
CA VAL A 42 2.21 1.88 1.37
C VAL A 42 1.63 0.48 1.60
N GLN A 43 0.40 0.23 1.16
CA GLN A 43 -0.22 -1.09 1.24
C GLN A 43 0.48 -2.11 0.34
N GLU A 44 0.96 -1.69 -0.82
CA GLU A 44 1.78 -2.55 -1.68
C GLU A 44 3.13 -2.88 -1.02
N ALA A 45 3.80 -1.89 -0.42
CA ALA A 45 5.00 -2.14 0.36
C ALA A 45 4.74 -3.10 1.55
N ALA A 46 3.60 -2.94 2.22
CA ALA A 46 3.16 -3.86 3.29
C ALA A 46 2.92 -5.29 2.76
N ALA A 47 2.24 -5.44 1.61
CA ALA A 47 2.00 -6.73 0.96
C ALA A 47 3.31 -7.40 0.51
N GLY A 48 4.34 -6.61 0.19
CA GLY A 48 5.71 -7.06 -0.06
C GLY A 48 6.50 -7.48 1.18
N GLY A 49 5.90 -7.46 2.37
CA GLY A 49 6.53 -7.90 3.63
C GLY A 49 7.35 -6.82 4.35
N ASN A 50 7.18 -5.54 4.00
CA ASN A 50 7.84 -4.44 4.70
C ASN A 50 7.35 -4.29 6.15
N ALA A 51 8.18 -3.71 7.02
CA ALA A 51 7.85 -3.42 8.42
C ALA A 51 6.56 -2.59 8.60
N VAL A 52 6.18 -1.78 7.61
CA VAL A 52 4.92 -1.04 7.62
C VAL A 52 3.67 -1.94 7.67
N ALA A 53 3.79 -3.22 7.33
CA ALA A 53 2.70 -4.20 7.49
C ALA A 53 2.32 -4.45 8.95
N GLN A 54 3.21 -4.11 9.90
CA GLN A 54 3.00 -4.35 11.34
C GLN A 54 2.36 -3.17 12.08
N ILE A 55 2.14 -2.04 11.40
CA ILE A 55 1.56 -0.82 11.99
C ILE A 55 0.24 -0.44 11.30
N SER A 56 -0.47 0.53 11.86
CA SER A 56 -1.71 0.99 11.25
C SER A 56 -1.44 1.63 9.87
N PRO A 57 -2.34 1.48 8.88
CA PRO A 57 -2.13 2.06 7.55
C PRO A 57 -1.94 3.58 7.57
N LYS A 58 -2.59 4.25 8.53
CA LYS A 58 -2.46 5.70 8.72
C LYS A 58 -1.05 6.09 9.21
N ASP A 59 -0.51 5.35 10.17
CA ASP A 59 0.85 5.58 10.69
C ASP A 59 1.90 5.22 9.64
N ALA A 60 1.65 4.18 8.85
CA ALA A 60 2.51 3.80 7.74
C ALA A 60 2.60 4.89 6.66
N VAL A 61 1.47 5.51 6.30
CA VAL A 61 1.45 6.66 5.40
C VAL A 61 2.19 7.86 6.01
N ALA A 62 1.95 8.16 7.30
CA ALA A 62 2.65 9.25 7.97
C ALA A 62 4.18 9.03 8.00
N LEU A 63 4.63 7.80 8.26
CA LEU A 63 6.04 7.41 8.22
C LEU A 63 6.62 7.55 6.81
N ALA A 64 5.94 7.02 5.79
CA ALA A 64 6.35 7.14 4.40
C ALA A 64 6.49 8.61 3.99
N VAL A 65 5.52 9.46 4.35
CA VAL A 65 5.57 10.91 4.07
C VAL A 65 6.75 11.57 4.79
N ALA A 66 6.96 11.27 6.08
CA ALA A 66 8.06 11.85 6.85
C ALA A 66 9.42 11.50 6.23
N MET A 67 9.61 10.24 5.85
CA MET A 67 10.87 9.77 5.27
C MET A 67 11.06 10.26 3.82
N CYS A 68 10.01 10.24 3.01
CA CYS A 68 10.05 10.70 1.61
C CYS A 68 10.23 12.21 1.46
N ARG A 69 9.93 13.02 2.49
CA ARG A 69 10.28 14.44 2.49
C ARG A 69 11.79 14.69 2.52
N VAL A 70 12.55 13.79 3.14
CA VAL A 70 14.01 13.91 3.27
C VAL A 70 14.72 13.23 2.10
N ARG A 71 14.18 12.11 1.62
CA ARG A 71 14.79 11.24 0.61
C ARG A 71 14.03 11.28 -0.71
N VAL A 72 13.86 12.48 -1.28
CA VAL A 72 13.03 12.69 -2.49
C VAL A 72 13.52 11.94 -3.75
N GLY A 73 14.81 11.57 -3.80
CA GLY A 73 15.43 10.87 -4.93
C GLY A 73 15.37 9.34 -4.84
N GLU A 74 14.89 8.79 -3.72
CA GLU A 74 14.75 7.34 -3.52
C GLU A 74 13.29 6.91 -3.74
N THR A 75 13.06 5.61 -3.95
CA THR A 75 11.68 5.07 -4.04
C THR A 75 11.08 4.91 -2.64
N VAL A 76 9.76 4.97 -2.55
CA VAL A 76 9.02 4.76 -1.29
C VAL A 76 9.45 3.44 -0.64
N LEU A 77 9.56 2.36 -1.43
CA LEU A 77 9.99 1.06 -0.93
C LEU A 77 11.44 1.06 -0.43
N GLN A 78 12.37 1.74 -1.12
CA GLN A 78 13.77 1.87 -0.65
C GLN A 78 13.83 2.59 0.69
N VAL A 79 13.08 3.68 0.82
CA VAL A 79 13.04 4.50 2.03
C VAL A 79 12.37 3.75 3.19
N LEU A 80 11.29 3.02 2.93
CA LEU A 80 10.62 2.20 3.95
C LEU A 80 11.40 0.94 4.33
N ASN A 81 12.28 0.44 3.46
CA ASN A 81 13.21 -0.66 3.79
C ASN A 81 14.53 -0.17 4.37
N SER A 82 14.82 1.13 4.31
CA SER A 82 16.02 1.68 4.89
C SER A 82 15.98 1.46 6.40
N LYS A 83 16.88 0.62 6.90
CA LYS A 83 17.07 0.44 8.33
C LYS A 83 17.62 1.77 8.86
N VAL A 84 16.85 2.43 9.71
CA VAL A 84 17.31 3.59 10.48
C VAL A 84 18.41 3.14 11.44
#